data_AF-A0A6P2CZZ3-F1
#
_entry.id   AF-A0A6P2CZZ3-F1
#
_cell.length_a   1.000
_cell.length_b   1.000
_cell.length_c   1.000
_cell.angle_alpha   90.00
_cell.angle_beta   90.00
_cell.angle_gamma   90.00
#
_symmetry.space_group_name_H-M   'P 1'
#
loop_
_entity.id
_entity.type
_entity.pdbx_description
1 polymer ?
#
loop_
_entity_poly.entity_id
_entity_poly.type
_entity_poly.pdbx_seq_one_letter_code
_entity_poly.pdbx_strand_id
1 'polypeptide(L)'
;MGRGLSPLQRYILTEAGKYPRLYYADILEGYFKWKPVRPIRRYKAGEVLPSAMGFPSLTIGPEDDGGIKDLGSQNFSRQAIGEAVYSKTMATLSRSCLRLGERGLVTCLTGTRSHWSGVEITDAGREWLSVNSSATLR
;
A
#
# COMPACT_ATOMS: atom_id res chain seq x y z
N MET A 1 -1.80 -9.76 27.74
CA MET A 1 -2.03 -10.70 26.62
C MET A 1 -2.45 -9.92 25.39
N GLY A 2 -1.52 -9.66 24.46
CA GLY A 2 -1.78 -8.79 23.31
C GLY A 2 -2.75 -9.44 22.33
N ARG A 3 -3.89 -8.80 22.04
CA ARG A 3 -4.82 -9.20 20.98
C ARG A 3 -4.03 -9.41 19.68
N GLY A 4 -4.25 -10.56 19.03
CA GLY A 4 -3.63 -10.91 17.74
C GLY A 4 -3.90 -9.86 16.66
N LEU A 5 -3.20 -9.96 15.52
CA LEU A 5 -3.38 -9.04 14.40
C LEU A 5 -4.84 -9.04 13.93
N SER A 6 -5.40 -7.84 13.72
CA SER A 6 -6.74 -7.68 13.16
C SER A 6 -6.80 -8.23 11.72
N PRO A 7 -8.00 -8.54 11.19
CA PRO A 7 -8.13 -9.00 9.81
C PRO A 7 -7.50 -8.05 8.79
N LEU A 8 -7.70 -6.73 8.95
CA LEU A 8 -7.06 -5.71 8.12
C LEU A 8 -5.53 -5.74 8.25
N GLN A 9 -5.00 -5.87 9.47
CA GLN A 9 -3.55 -5.93 9.67
C GLN A 9 -2.92 -7.18 9.04
N ARG A 10 -3.58 -8.34 9.14
CA ARG A 10 -3.13 -9.57 8.47
C ARG A 10 -3.17 -9.43 6.95
N TYR A 11 -4.24 -8.83 6.43
CA TYR A 11 -4.38 -8.56 5.00
C TYR A 11 -3.23 -7.67 4.50
N ILE A 12 -2.98 -6.54 5.18
CA ILE A 12 -1.90 -5.61 4.85
C ILE A 12 -0.55 -6.34 4.83
N LEU A 13 -0.26 -7.12 5.87
CA LEU A 13 1.01 -7.84 5.96
C LEU A 13 1.14 -8.87 4.82
N THR A 14 0.09 -9.64 4.55
CA THR A 14 0.07 -10.67 3.50
C THR A 14 0.28 -10.05 2.12
N GLU A 15 -0.40 -8.95 1.82
CA GLU A 15 -0.24 -8.25 0.53
C GLU A 15 1.13 -7.56 0.43
N ALA A 16 1.63 -6.98 1.52
CA ALA A 16 2.98 -6.39 1.55
C ALA A 16 4.09 -7.45 1.38
N GLY A 17 3.79 -8.73 1.64
CA GLY A 17 4.71 -9.83 1.33
C GLY A 17 4.85 -10.11 -0.18
N LYS A 18 3.85 -9.76 -0.98
CA LYS A 18 3.80 -10.04 -2.43
C LYS A 18 4.44 -8.94 -3.28
N TYR A 19 4.33 -7.69 -2.83
CA TYR A 19 4.80 -6.53 -3.57
C TYR A 19 5.94 -5.86 -2.81
N PRO A 20 6.93 -5.26 -3.51
CA PRO A 20 7.97 -4.46 -2.86
C PRO A 20 7.37 -3.34 -1.99
N ARG A 21 6.35 -2.67 -2.53
CA ARG A 21 5.57 -1.62 -1.88
C ARG A 21 4.09 -1.91 -2.03
N LEU A 22 3.35 -1.81 -0.92
CA LEU A 22 1.90 -1.88 -0.90
C LEU A 22 1.33 -0.49 -0.65
N TYR A 23 0.58 0.06 -1.60
CA TYR A 23 -0.01 1.39 -1.44
C TYR A 23 -1.37 1.32 -0.75
N TYR A 24 -1.78 2.43 -0.13
CA TYR A 24 -3.11 2.53 0.46
C TYR A 24 -4.20 2.28 -0.58
N ALA A 25 -3.96 2.70 -1.83
CA ALA A 25 -4.91 2.47 -2.90
C ALA A 25 -5.17 0.98 -3.15
N ASP A 26 -4.13 0.14 -3.09
CA ASP A 26 -4.26 -1.32 -3.25
C ASP A 26 -5.02 -1.96 -2.07
N ILE A 27 -4.86 -1.41 -0.86
CA ILE A 27 -5.58 -1.89 0.32
C ILE A 27 -7.06 -1.49 0.24
N LEU A 28 -7.36 -0.27 -0.22
CA LEU A 28 -8.73 0.21 -0.41
C LEU A 28 -9.47 -0.58 -1.51
N GLU A 29 -8.80 -0.84 -2.63
CA GLU A 29 -9.35 -1.68 -3.70
C GLU A 29 -9.48 -3.14 -3.26
N GLY A 30 -8.45 -3.71 -2.65
CA GLY A 30 -8.37 -5.13 -2.36
C GLY A 30 -9.17 -5.58 -1.13
N TYR A 31 -9.05 -4.87 0.00
CA TYR A 31 -9.75 -5.23 1.25
C TYR A 31 -11.14 -4.58 1.34
N PHE A 32 -11.24 -3.28 1.06
CA PHE A 32 -12.49 -2.54 1.18
C PHE A 32 -13.37 -2.61 -0.08
N LYS A 33 -12.85 -3.19 -1.17
CA LYS A 33 -13.56 -3.35 -2.45
C LYS A 33 -14.03 -2.03 -3.05
N TRP A 34 -13.33 -0.94 -2.74
CA TRP A 34 -13.65 0.36 -3.31
C TRP A 34 -13.20 0.41 -4.76
N LYS A 35 -14.07 0.97 -5.61
CA LYS A 35 -13.76 1.16 -7.02
C LYS A 35 -13.09 2.51 -7.20
N PRO A 36 -11.87 2.56 -7.75
CA PRO A 36 -11.27 3.83 -8.09
C PRO A 36 -12.01 4.45 -9.28
N VAL A 37 -12.15 5.77 -9.28
CA VAL A 37 -12.75 6.58 -10.36
C VAL A 37 -11.95 6.42 -11.66
N ARG A 38 -10.64 6.18 -11.55
CA ARG A 38 -9.74 5.92 -12.66
C ARG A 38 -8.90 4.68 -12.36
N PRO A 39 -8.58 3.85 -13.37
CA PRO A 39 -7.72 2.70 -13.15
C PRO A 39 -6.35 3.13 -12.63
N ILE A 40 -5.85 2.43 -11.61
CA ILE A 40 -4.53 2.69 -11.03
C ILE A 40 -3.48 2.27 -12.05
N ARG A 41 -2.69 3.24 -12.53
CA ARG A 41 -1.60 2.99 -13.47
C ARG A 41 -0.35 2.61 -12.70
N ARG A 42 0.35 1.57 -13.18
CA ARG A 42 1.60 1.07 -12.57
C ARG A 42 2.77 1.20 -13.53
N TYR A 43 3.95 1.45 -12.99
CA TYR A 43 5.23 1.38 -13.71
C TYR A 43 5.57 -0.06 -14.04
N LYS A 44 6.27 -0.23 -15.15
CA LYS A 44 6.92 -1.50 -15.51
C LYS A 44 8.43 -1.31 -15.53
N ALA A 45 9.19 -2.29 -15.05
CA ALA A 45 10.64 -2.29 -15.19
C ALA A 45 11.04 -2.05 -16.66
N GLY A 46 12.02 -1.17 -16.88
CA GLY A 46 12.49 -0.80 -18.22
C GLY A 46 11.57 0.16 -18.97
N GLU A 47 10.47 0.61 -18.37
CA GLU A 47 9.66 1.69 -18.94
C GLU A 47 10.44 3.00 -18.93
N VAL A 48 10.51 3.66 -20.09
CA VAL A 48 11.14 4.98 -20.23
C VAL A 48 10.09 6.04 -20.03
N LEU A 49 10.24 6.84 -18.98
CA LEU A 49 9.40 8.02 -18.78
C LEU A 49 9.91 9.16 -19.64
N PRO A 50 9.04 9.74 -20.51
CA PRO A 50 9.45 10.84 -21.35
C PRO A 50 9.86 12.02 -20.49
N SER A 51 10.98 12.65 -20.86
CA SER A 51 11.42 13.94 -20.33
C SER A 51 10.25 14.92 -20.28
N ALA A 52 9.81 15.28 -19.07
CA ALA A 52 8.83 16.34 -18.84
C ALA A 52 9.53 17.49 -18.11
N MET A 53 9.24 18.74 -18.50
CA MET A 53 9.74 19.95 -17.83
C MET A 53 11.28 20.03 -17.68
N GLY A 54 12.05 19.70 -18.72
CA GLY A 54 13.50 19.89 -18.73
C GLY A 54 14.30 18.92 -17.86
N PHE A 55 13.66 17.88 -17.31
CA PHE A 55 14.32 16.77 -16.64
C PHE A 55 14.71 15.68 -17.65
N PRO A 56 15.87 15.02 -17.49
CA PRO A 56 16.24 13.91 -18.37
C PRO A 56 15.22 12.78 -18.28
N SER A 57 15.04 12.05 -19.38
CA SER A 57 14.22 10.84 -19.40
C SER A 57 14.72 9.86 -18.34
N LEU A 58 13.80 9.39 -17.49
CA LEU A 58 14.12 8.43 -16.43
C LEU A 58 13.69 7.03 -16.89
N THR A 59 14.59 6.06 -16.75
CA THR A 59 14.24 4.65 -16.95
C THR A 59 13.86 4.06 -15.60
N ILE A 60 12.70 3.41 -15.53
CA ILE A 60 12.25 2.73 -14.32
C ILE A 60 13.17 1.54 -14.04
N GLY A 61 13.86 1.59 -12.90
CA GLY A 61 14.66 0.48 -12.39
C GLY A 61 13.78 -0.69 -11.95
N PRO A 62 14.32 -1.91 -11.87
CA PRO A 62 13.59 -3.09 -11.39
C PRO A 62 13.02 -2.92 -9.98
N GLU A 63 13.60 -2.06 -9.15
CA GLU A 63 13.14 -1.74 -7.79
C GLU A 63 11.80 -0.99 -7.74
N ASP A 64 11.44 -0.30 -8.83
CA ASP A 64 10.20 0.47 -8.94
C ASP A 64 9.14 -0.25 -9.80
N ASP A 65 9.40 -1.50 -10.17
CA ASP A 65 8.45 -2.34 -10.90
C ASP A 65 7.15 -2.53 -10.10
N GLY A 66 6.02 -2.30 -10.77
CA GLY A 66 4.71 -2.38 -10.14
C GLY A 66 4.35 -1.18 -9.24
N GLY A 67 5.22 -0.18 -9.09
CA GLY A 67 4.95 1.07 -8.38
C GLY A 67 3.82 1.89 -9.04
N ILE A 68 3.05 2.66 -8.27
CA ILE A 68 1.95 3.49 -8.82
C ILE A 68 2.50 4.74 -9.51
N LYS A 69 2.02 5.05 -10.73
CA LYS A 69 2.44 6.23 -11.51
C LYS A 69 1.96 7.55 -10.91
N ASP A 70 0.68 7.59 -10.52
CA ASP A 70 0.02 8.78 -10.00
C ASP A 70 -0.24 8.65 -8.50
N LEU A 71 0.80 8.82 -7.71
CA LEU A 71 0.77 8.59 -6.27
C LEU A 71 -0.18 9.56 -5.52
N GLY A 72 -0.32 10.81 -6.00
CA GLY A 72 -1.03 11.87 -5.29
C GLY A 72 -2.54 11.88 -5.39
N SER A 73 -3.12 11.18 -6.35
CA SER A 73 -4.55 10.97 -6.42
C SER A 73 -4.83 9.51 -6.14
N GLN A 74 -5.23 9.18 -4.92
CA GLN A 74 -5.71 7.84 -4.59
C GLN A 74 -6.93 7.43 -5.44
N ASN A 75 -7.46 8.33 -6.29
CA ASN A 75 -8.48 8.10 -7.30
C ASN A 75 -9.82 7.57 -6.74
N PHE A 76 -10.08 7.67 -5.44
CA PHE A 76 -11.36 7.30 -4.84
C PHE A 76 -12.25 8.53 -4.63
N SER A 77 -13.50 8.47 -5.10
CA SER A 77 -14.46 9.56 -4.91
C SER A 77 -15.05 9.52 -3.51
N ARG A 78 -14.71 10.52 -2.67
CA ARG A 78 -15.31 10.67 -1.33
C ARG A 78 -16.82 10.83 -1.38
N GLN A 79 -17.34 11.50 -2.40
CA GLN A 79 -18.79 11.68 -2.59
C GLN A 79 -19.48 10.34 -2.89
N ALA A 80 -18.87 9.49 -3.72
CA ALA A 80 -19.45 8.18 -4.05
C ALA A 80 -19.39 7.20 -2.88
N ILE A 81 -18.37 7.30 -2.03
CA ILE A 81 -18.18 6.45 -0.84
C ILE A 81 -18.95 6.97 0.38
N GLY A 82 -19.17 8.28 0.43
CA GLY A 82 -19.63 9.02 1.60
C GLY A 82 -18.47 9.52 2.47
N GLU A 83 -18.44 10.82 2.78
CA GLU A 83 -17.34 11.49 3.50
C GLU A 83 -17.03 10.84 4.87
N ALA A 84 -18.09 10.47 5.61
CA ALA A 84 -17.96 9.86 6.94
C ALA A 84 -17.33 8.46 6.87
N VAL A 85 -17.78 7.63 5.92
CA VAL A 85 -17.24 6.28 5.70
C VAL A 85 -15.80 6.38 5.22
N TYR A 86 -15.52 7.31 4.29
CA TYR A 86 -14.18 7.56 3.79
C TYR A 86 -13.22 7.93 4.93
N SER A 87 -13.57 8.96 5.70
CA SER A 87 -12.73 9.47 6.80
C SER A 87 -12.49 8.41 7.88
N LYS A 88 -13.54 7.66 8.27
CA LYS A 88 -13.43 6.57 9.25
C LYS A 88 -12.52 5.45 8.75
N THR A 89 -12.64 5.08 7.48
CA THR A 89 -11.83 4.01 6.87
C THR A 89 -10.36 4.43 6.78
N MET A 90 -10.08 5.65 6.31
CA MET A 90 -8.72 6.20 6.24
C MET A 90 -8.08 6.29 7.63
N ALA A 91 -8.82 6.73 8.64
CA ALA A 91 -8.33 6.76 10.02
C ALA A 91 -8.07 5.34 10.58
N THR A 92 -8.84 4.34 10.16
CA THR A 92 -8.66 2.94 10.56
C THR A 92 -7.46 2.32 9.88
N LEU A 93 -7.28 2.59 8.58
CA LEU A 93 -6.14 2.16 7.78
C LEU A 93 -4.84 2.75 8.34
N SER A 94 -4.79 4.07 8.54
CA SER A 94 -3.63 4.77 9.11
C SER A 94 -3.22 4.19 10.47
N ARG A 95 -4.18 4.00 11.39
CA ARG A 95 -3.90 3.37 12.69
C ARG A 95 -3.45 1.91 12.57
N SER A 96 -3.91 1.18 11.57
CA SER A 96 -3.53 -0.22 11.36
C SER A 96 -2.09 -0.32 10.86
N CYS A 97 -1.69 0.52 9.91
CA CYS A 97 -0.32 0.63 9.41
C CYS A 97 0.62 1.09 10.52
N LEU A 98 0.27 2.12 11.28
CA LEU A 98 1.07 2.62 12.40
C LEU A 98 1.31 1.52 13.45
N ARG A 99 0.29 0.77 13.83
CA ARG A 99 0.44 -0.37 14.76
C ARG A 99 1.30 -1.51 14.21
N LEU A 100 1.28 -1.75 12.90
CA LEU A 100 2.18 -2.73 12.28
C LEU A 100 3.62 -2.22 12.26
N GLY A 101 3.80 -0.92 12.05
CA GLY A 101 5.09 -0.24 12.12
C GLY A 101 5.69 -0.21 13.53
N GLU A 102 4.89 0.08 14.56
CA GLU A 102 5.28 0.00 15.96
C GLU A 102 5.72 -1.41 16.37
N ARG A 103 5.18 -2.45 15.71
CA ARG A 103 5.60 -3.84 15.90
C ARG A 103 6.81 -4.24 15.06
N GLY A 104 7.35 -3.33 14.24
CA GLY A 104 8.47 -3.59 13.35
C GLY A 104 8.16 -4.55 12.20
N LEU A 105 6.89 -4.82 11.89
CA LEU A 105 6.50 -5.77 10.83
C LEU A 105 6.44 -5.13 9.44
N VAL A 106 6.24 -3.81 9.40
CA VAL A 106 6.23 -3.02 8.15
C VAL A 106 6.89 -1.67 8.38
N THR A 107 7.44 -1.08 7.34
CA THR A 107 7.87 0.31 7.31
C THR A 107 6.77 1.14 6.65
N CYS A 108 6.24 2.15 7.35
CA CYS A 108 5.26 3.07 6.77
C CYS A 108 5.97 4.12 5.91
N LEU A 109 5.56 4.21 4.64
CA LEU A 109 6.06 5.20 3.70
C LEU A 109 5.02 6.30 3.49
N THR A 110 5.50 7.55 3.42
CA THR A 110 4.67 8.70 3.08
C THR A 110 5.40 9.60 2.10
N GLY A 111 4.69 10.07 1.08
CA GLY A 111 5.23 11.03 0.12
C GLY A 111 4.90 12.46 0.52
N THR A 112 5.91 13.23 0.93
CA THR A 112 5.73 14.63 1.38
C THR A 112 5.11 15.55 0.33
N ARG A 113 5.52 15.40 -0.94
CA ARG A 113 5.05 16.26 -2.05
C ARG A 113 3.94 15.65 -2.91
N SER A 114 3.71 14.36 -2.73
CA SER A 114 2.85 13.56 -3.61
C SER A 114 1.73 12.88 -2.83
N HIS A 115 1.47 13.31 -1.58
CA HIS A 115 0.32 12.93 -0.72
C HIS A 115 -0.08 11.44 -0.76
N TRP A 116 0.89 10.55 -0.93
CA TRP A 116 0.67 9.11 -0.95
C TRP A 116 1.10 8.48 0.36
N SER A 117 0.53 7.33 0.65
CA SER A 117 0.93 6.50 1.78
C SER A 117 0.96 5.06 1.35
N GLY A 118 1.95 4.33 1.85
CA GLY A 118 2.14 2.91 1.57
C GLY A 118 2.89 2.25 2.70
N VAL A 119 3.13 0.96 2.55
CA VAL A 119 3.90 0.15 3.48
C VAL A 119 4.85 -0.77 2.71
N GLU A 120 6.04 -0.96 3.25
CA GLU A 120 6.98 -2.00 2.82
C GLU A 120 7.10 -3.04 3.94
N ILE A 121 7.15 -4.32 3.59
CA ILE A 121 7.33 -5.36 4.60
C ILE A 121 8.80 -5.41 5.07
N THR A 122 9.00 -5.55 6.37
CA THR A 122 10.34 -5.75 6.96
C THR A 122 10.70 -7.23 6.99
N ASP A 123 11.96 -7.55 7.27
CA ASP A 123 12.40 -8.94 7.46
C ASP A 123 11.64 -9.64 8.59
N ALA A 124 11.40 -8.93 9.70
CA ALA A 124 10.58 -9.43 10.80
C ALA A 124 9.12 -9.69 10.37
N GLY A 125 8.58 -8.84 9.49
CA GLY A 125 7.27 -9.06 8.87
C GLY A 125 7.23 -10.32 8.00
N ARG A 126 8.27 -10.56 7.19
CA ARG A 126 8.40 -11.75 6.34
C ARG A 126 8.55 -13.01 7.18
N GLU A 127 9.34 -12.97 8.24
CA GLU A 127 9.50 -14.08 9.17
C GLU A 127 8.18 -14.40 9.88
N TRP A 128 7.47 -13.37 10.36
CA TRP A 128 6.15 -13.54 10.96
C TRP A 128 5.17 -14.21 9.98
N LEU A 129 5.17 -13.80 8.70
CA LEU A 129 4.38 -14.45 7.67
C LEU A 129 4.80 -15.91 7.48
N SER A 130 6.09 -16.22 7.36
CA SER A 130 6.57 -17.60 7.18
C SER A 130 6.04 -18.54 8.28
N VAL A 131 6.12 -18.10 9.54
CA VAL A 131 5.65 -18.89 10.69
C VAL A 131 4.11 -19.04 10.69
N ASN A 132 3.36 -18.00 10.35
CA ASN A 132 1.89 -17.99 10.48
C ASN A 132 1.14 -18.40 9.20
N SER A 133 1.78 -18.38 8.02
CA SER A 133 1.21 -18.87 6.75
C SER A 133 0.98 -20.38 6.81
N SER A 134 1.89 -21.09 7.48
CA SER A 134 1.84 -22.53 7.74
C SER A 134 0.61 -22.97 8.57
N ALA A 135 0.01 -22.04 9.32
CA ALA A 135 -1.12 -22.31 10.20
C ALA A 135 -2.50 -22.04 9.55
N THR A 136 -2.56 -21.47 8.34
CA THR A 136 -3.83 -21.13 7.67
C THR A 136 -4.31 -22.23 6.69
N LEU A 137 -3.56 -23.34 6.58
CA LEU A 137 -3.92 -24.53 5.77
C LEU A 137 -4.38 -25.74 6.61
N ARG A 138 -4.82 -25.53 7.86
CA ARG A 138 -5.40 -26.60 8.70
C ARG A 138 -6.82 -26.27 9.11
#